data_AF-R5AZZ7-F1
#
_entry.id   AF-R5AZZ7-F1
#
_cell.length_a   1.000
_cell.length_b   1.000
_cell.length_c   1.000
_cell.angle_alpha   90.00
_cell.angle_beta   90.00
_cell.angle_gamma   90.00
#
_symmetry.space_group_name_H-M   'P 1'
#
loop_
_entity.id
_entity.type
_entity.pdbx_description
1 polymer ?
#
loop_
_entity_poly.entity_id
_entity_poly.type
_entity_poly.pdbx_seq_one_letter_code
_entity_poly.pdbx_strand_id
1 'polypeptide(L)' 'MNIICMIPCFLGLGMQEILVIALVVLLLFGGRKIPELMRGLGKGVKSFKDGMNDISDSADNEQKK' A
#
# COMPACT_ATOMS: atom_id res chain seq x y z
N MET A 1 36.49 -0.49 -10.53
CA MET A 1 35.94 -0.75 -11.89
C MET A 1 34.84 -1.83 -11.92
N ASN A 2 34.87 -2.90 -11.12
CA ASN A 2 33.88 -3.99 -11.21
C ASN A 2 32.68 -3.90 -10.24
N ILE A 3 32.75 -3.18 -9.13
CA ILE A 3 31.62 -3.03 -8.18
C ILE A 3 30.60 -1.96 -8.62
N ILE A 4 31.03 -0.93 -9.36
CA ILE A 4 30.17 0.22 -9.74
C ILE A 4 29.25 -0.08 -10.93
N CYS A 5 29.59 -1.07 -11.77
CA CYS A 5 28.87 -1.39 -13.01
C CYS A 5 27.79 -2.48 -12.83
N MET A 6 27.93 -3.33 -11.80
CA MET A 6 27.01 -4.46 -11.59
C MET A 6 25.75 -4.10 -10.78
N ILE A 7 25.83 -3.08 -9.92
CA ILE A 7 24.71 -2.55 -9.13
C ILE A 7 23.58 -1.96 -10.01
N PRO A 8 23.87 -1.13 -11.05
CA PRO A 8 22.80 -0.55 -11.88
C PRO A 8 22.12 -1.54 -12.84
N CYS A 9 22.74 -2.66 -13.22
CA CYS A 9 22.14 -3.58 -14.20
C CYS A 9 21.00 -4.46 -13.64
N PHE A 10 20.98 -4.77 -12.34
CA PHE A 10 19.96 -5.66 -11.75
C PHE A 10 19.01 -4.94 -10.77
N LEU A 11 19.45 -3.81 -10.18
CA LEU A 11 18.60 -2.93 -9.35
C LEU A 11 18.02 -1.73 -10.13
N GLY A 12 18.53 -1.45 -11.34
CA GLY A 12 18.28 -0.20 -12.05
C GLY A 12 17.02 -0.13 -12.92
N LEU A 13 16.40 -1.24 -13.32
CA LEU A 13 15.23 -1.17 -14.22
C LEU A 13 13.87 -1.22 -13.51
N GLY A 14 13.82 -1.61 -12.23
CA GLY A 14 12.57 -1.66 -11.48
C GLY A 14 12.64 -0.84 -10.19
N MET A 15 13.68 -1.08 -9.40
CA MET A 15 13.81 -0.41 -8.10
C MET A 15 14.20 1.07 -8.25
N GLN A 16 15.10 1.39 -9.19
CA GLN A 16 15.51 2.77 -9.41
C GLN A 16 14.39 3.63 -10.01
N GLU A 17 13.59 3.10 -10.94
CA GLU A 17 12.41 3.79 -11.48
C GLU A 17 11.37 4.07 -10.38
N ILE A 18 11.04 3.06 -9.56
CA ILE A 18 10.13 3.23 -8.42
C ILE A 18 10.68 4.26 -7.43
N LEU A 19 11.98 4.25 -7.15
CA LEU A 19 12.60 5.18 -6.20
C LEU A 19 12.57 6.62 -6.71
N VAL A 20 12.80 6.84 -8.01
CA VAL A 20 12.69 8.16 -8.64
C VAL A 20 11.24 8.65 -8.62
N ILE A 21 10.27 7.81 -8.99
CA ILE A 21 8.84 8.16 -8.94
C ILE A 21 8.43 8.50 -7.51
N ALA A 22 8.82 7.67 -6.53
CA ALA A 22 8.53 7.91 -5.12
C ALA A 22 9.11 9.25 -4.66
N LEU A 23 10.33 9.61 -5.07
CA LEU A 23 10.96 10.89 -4.74
C LEU A 23 10.18 12.08 -5.31
N VAL A 24 9.75 12.01 -6.58
CA VAL A 24 8.95 13.06 -7.22
C VAL A 24 7.59 13.20 -6.53
N VAL A 25 6.90 12.09 -6.27
CA VAL A 25 5.62 12.08 -5.53
C VAL A 25 5.80 12.64 -4.12
N LEU A 26 6.91 12.32 -3.45
CA LEU A 26 7.23 12.84 -2.11
C LEU A 26 7.46 14.36 -2.11
N LEU A 27 8.08 14.90 -3.17
CA LEU A 27 8.27 16.34 -3.33
C LEU A 27 6.95 17.06 -3.64
N LEU A 28 6.10 16.47 -4.48
CA LEU A 28 4.81 17.06 -4.87
C LEU A 28 3.75 17.00 -3.75
N PHE A 29 3.60 15.84 -3.10
CA PHE A 29 2.59 15.62 -2.07
C PHE A 29 3.12 15.88 -0.65
N GLY A 30 4.44 15.89 -0.48
CA GLY A 30 5.09 15.99 0.83
C GLY A 30 5.15 14.64 1.56
N GLY A 31 6.24 14.41 2.30
CA GLY A 31 6.45 13.15 3.04
C GLY A 31 5.45 12.85 4.17
N ARG A 32 4.56 13.78 4.49
CA ARG A 32 3.51 13.59 5.50
C ARG A 32 2.14 13.23 4.92
N LYS A 33 1.82 13.58 3.67
CA LYS A 33 0.48 13.31 3.12
C LYS A 33 0.27 11.86 2.69
N ILE A 34 1.29 11.23 2.11
CA ILE A 34 1.24 9.80 1.73
C ILE A 34 0.86 8.89 2.93
N PRO A 35 1.54 8.96 4.09
CA PRO A 35 1.19 8.12 5.24
C PRO A 35 -0.14 8.53 5.89
N GLU A 36 -0.52 9.81 5.84
CA GLU A 36 -1.80 10.29 6.38
C GLU A 36 -2.99 9.76 5.57
N LEU A 37 -2.89 9.79 4.23
CA LEU A 37 -3.88 9.19 3.32
C LEU A 37 -3.94 7.67 3.48
N MET A 38 -2.79 6.99 3.59
CA MET A 38 -2.74 5.55 3.82
C MET A 38 -3.37 5.15 5.16
N ARG A 39 -3.17 5.95 6.22
CA ARG A 39 -3.83 5.73 7.53
C ARG A 39 -5.34 5.95 7.44
N GLY A 40 -5.79 6.96 6.72
CA GLY A 40 -7.23 7.21 6.48
C GLY A 40 -7.88 6.08 5.69
N LEU A 41 -7.27 5.68 4.58
CA LEU A 41 -7.74 4.61 3.71
C LEU A 41 -7.69 3.25 4.41
N GLY A 42 -6.63 2.98 5.17
CA GLY A 42 -6.49 1.76 5.98
C GLY A 42 -7.56 1.64 7.07
N LYS A 43 -7.92 2.75 7.74
CA LYS A 43 -9.07 2.77 8.66
C LYS A 43 -10.39 2.51 7.94
N GLY A 44 -10.62 3.14 6.80
CA GLY A 44 -11.83 2.94 5.99
C GLY A 44 -11.98 1.50 5.51
N VAL A 45 -10.92 0.90 4.96
CA VAL A 45 -10.91 -0.51 4.54
C VAL A 45 -11.12 -1.44 5.73
N LYS A 46 -10.53 -1.15 6.89
CA LYS A 46 -10.74 -1.94 8.11
C LYS A 46 -12.20 -1.89 8.57
N SER A 47 -12.79 -0.70 8.71
CA SER A 47 -14.20 -0.54 9.09
C SER A 47 -15.17 -1.16 8.08
N PHE A 48 -14.84 -1.09 6.78
CA PHE A 48 -15.62 -1.75 5.73
C PHE A 48 -15.57 -3.28 5.86
N LYS A 49 -14.38 -3.83 6.12
CA LYS A 49 -14.20 -5.27 6.35
C LYS A 49 -14.87 -5.73 7.64
N ASP A 50 -14.76 -4.98 8.73
CA ASP A 50 -15.39 -5.31 10.01
C ASP A 50 -16.92 -5.34 9.88
N GLY A 51 -17.53 -4.33 9.23
CA GLY A 51 -18.97 -4.31 8.96
C GLY A 51 -19.44 -5.43 8.02
N MET A 52 -18.62 -5.81 7.04
CA MET A 52 -18.98 -6.91 6.13
C MET A 52 -18.89 -8.28 6.81
N ASN A 53 -17.95 -8.49 7.75
CA ASN A 53 -17.91 -9.74 8.54
C ASN A 53 -19.11 -9.86 9.47
N ASP A 54 -19.51 -8.78 10.13
CA ASP A 54 -20.68 -8.77 11.02
C ASP A 54 -21.98 -9.16 10.29
N ILE A 55 -22.14 -8.68 9.04
CA ILE A 55 -23.24 -9.07 8.15
C ILE A 55 -23.13 -10.54 7.71
N SER A 56 -21.91 -11.00 7.41
CA SER A 56 -21.67 -12.38 6.95
C SER A 56 -21.91 -13.39 8.07
N ASP A 57 -21.43 -13.11 9.28
CA ASP A 57 -21.64 -13.93 10.47
C ASP A 57 -23.13 -13.94 10.88
N SER A 58 -23.85 -12.83 10.69
CA SER A 58 -25.29 -12.76 10.90
C SER A 58 -26.09 -13.57 9.87
N ALA A 59 -25.63 -13.63 8.62
CA ALA A 59 -26.26 -14.40 7.55
C ALA A 59 -26.02 -15.93 7.67
N ASP A 60 -24.89 -16.34 8.26
CA ASP A 60 -24.54 -17.76 8.48
C ASP A 60 -25.33 -18.39 9.65
N ASN A 61 -25.69 -17.59 10.67
CA ASN A 61 -26.43 -18.06 11.85
C ASN A 61 -27.95 -18.20 11.65
N GLU A 62 -28.52 -17.70 10.55
CA GLU A 62 -29.97 -17.80 10.28
C GLU A 62 -30.36 -19.03 9.42
N GLN A 63 -29.40 -19.69 8.75
CA GLN A 63 -29.68 -20.90 7.94
C GLN A 63 -29.56 -22.23 8.71
N LYS A 64 -29.23 -22.21 10.00
CA LYS A 64 -29.17 -23.40 10.86
C LYS A 64 -30.20 -23.33 12.00
N LYS A 65 -31.48 -23.17 11.67
CA LYS A 65 -32.58 -23.47 12.60
C LYS A 65 -33.77 -24.11 11.87
#